data_AF-A0A839NNH0-F1
#
_entry.id   AF-A0A839NNH0-F1
#
_cell.length_a   1.000
_cell.length_b   1.000
_cell.length_c   1.000
_cell.angle_alpha   90.00
_cell.angle_beta   90.00
_cell.angle_gamma   90.00
#
_symmetry.space_group_name_H-M   'P 1'
#
loop_
_entity.id
_entity.type
_entity.pdbx_description
1 polymer ?
#
loop_
_entity_poly.entity_id
_entity_poly.type
_entity_poly.pdbx_seq_one_letter_code
_entity_poly.pdbx_strand_id
1 'polypeptide(L)'
;MEETYYKSSGKAPIGGVLFAIVAGLCASVILAIVYIALQWFIPLVYFNFLITFGLAYGLFYVIDVLLKIGKVRNRMIALLLTLICTLVACYAQWCLFVSLMFNAEGTMGGDIWVKSSFNLDGFLYFLFHPTDTFSGIQELNAVGTFSLQKNVVSGWPLWILWGIEAATIIIYPMVLAFSGKTTEPFSERGNEWMRKRELEKQIAYIQDKQILEQNLQKKDFTSLQTYLQSDDLGATFATVTIYESDADNYQYISVVNHKLGTNKKGDIVDNKTNVLTYFKIPERSL
;
A
#
# COMPACT_ATOMS: atom_id res chain seq x y z
N MET A 1 -15.14 30.25 10.93
CA MET A 1 -13.68 30.05 10.83
C MET A 1 -13.44 29.22 9.59
N GLU A 2 -12.73 29.74 8.59
CA GLU A 2 -12.32 28.92 7.45
C GLU A 2 -11.40 27.80 7.95
N GLU A 3 -11.64 26.56 7.53
CA GLU A 3 -10.73 25.45 7.86
C GLU A 3 -9.37 25.73 7.22
N THR A 4 -8.33 25.86 8.06
CA THR A 4 -6.95 26.16 7.65
C THR A 4 -6.24 24.94 7.07
N TYR A 5 -6.74 23.74 7.35
CA TYR A 5 -6.19 22.47 6.89
C TYR A 5 -7.22 21.69 6.10
N TYR A 6 -6.76 20.94 5.10
CA TYR A 6 -7.63 20.04 4.35
C TYR A 6 -8.25 18.99 5.28
N LYS A 7 -9.56 18.84 5.14
CA LYS A 7 -10.33 17.76 5.72
C LYS A 7 -11.09 17.07 4.60
N SER A 8 -10.87 15.76 4.46
CA SER A 8 -11.62 14.98 3.47
C SER A 8 -13.12 15.10 3.73
N SER A 9 -13.87 15.37 2.66
CA SER A 9 -15.34 15.46 2.71
C SER A 9 -16.01 14.13 3.06
N GLY A 10 -15.27 13.02 3.01
CA GLY A 10 -15.77 11.69 3.35
C GLY A 10 -16.85 11.16 2.40
N LYS A 11 -17.11 11.84 1.26
CA LYS A 11 -18.10 11.35 0.29
C LYS A 11 -17.56 10.13 -0.45
N ALA A 12 -18.47 9.22 -0.73
CA ALA A 12 -18.19 7.99 -1.47
C ALA A 12 -19.25 7.83 -2.56
N PRO A 13 -18.92 8.17 -3.83
CA PRO A 13 -19.85 7.97 -4.93
C PRO A 13 -20.24 6.50 -5.04
N ILE A 14 -21.54 6.19 -5.02
CA ILE A 14 -22.05 4.80 -5.01
C ILE A 14 -21.48 4.00 -6.19
N GLY A 15 -21.50 4.57 -7.39
CA GLY A 15 -20.94 3.92 -8.58
C GLY A 15 -19.43 3.66 -8.46
N GLY A 16 -18.67 4.58 -7.86
CA GLY A 16 -17.25 4.42 -7.61
C GLY A 16 -16.94 3.33 -6.57
N VAL A 17 -17.76 3.25 -5.51
CA VAL A 17 -17.64 2.20 -4.49
C VAL A 17 -17.97 0.82 -5.08
N LEU A 18 -19.07 0.69 -5.82
CA LEU A 18 -19.46 -0.57 -6.46
C LEU A 18 -18.40 -1.04 -7.46
N PHE A 19 -17.89 -0.13 -8.28
CA PHE A 19 -16.77 -0.42 -9.17
C PHE A 19 -15.54 -0.93 -8.42
N ALA A 20 -15.13 -0.23 -7.35
CA ALA A 20 -13.97 -0.60 -6.56
C ALA A 20 -14.15 -1.96 -5.83
N ILE A 21 -15.37 -2.28 -5.38
CA ILE A 21 -15.69 -3.61 -4.80
C ILE A 21 -15.51 -4.70 -5.86
N VAL A 22 -16.20 -4.59 -7.00
CA VAL A 22 -16.17 -5.66 -8.02
C VAL A 22 -14.77 -5.82 -8.59
N ALA A 23 -14.14 -4.72 -9.01
CA ALA A 23 -12.79 -4.76 -9.58
C ALA A 23 -11.74 -5.19 -8.53
N GLY A 24 -11.90 -4.78 -7.27
CA GLY A 24 -11.01 -5.15 -6.18
C GLY A 24 -11.06 -6.63 -5.84
N LEU A 25 -12.26 -7.22 -5.80
CA LEU A 25 -12.44 -8.67 -5.59
C LEU A 25 -11.82 -9.47 -6.73
N CYS A 26 -12.08 -9.09 -7.98
CA CYS A 26 -11.46 -9.72 -9.15
C CYS A 26 -9.93 -9.62 -9.09
N ALA A 27 -9.39 -8.42 -8.83
CA ALA A 27 -7.95 -8.22 -8.70
C ALA A 27 -7.32 -9.04 -7.58
N SER A 28 -8.04 -9.22 -6.46
CA SER A 28 -7.57 -10.01 -5.31
C SER A 28 -7.35 -11.47 -5.69
N VAL A 29 -8.29 -12.07 -6.42
CA VAL A 29 -8.17 -13.44 -6.92
C VAL A 29 -7.04 -13.55 -7.95
N ILE A 30 -6.96 -12.60 -8.90
CA ILE A 30 -5.91 -12.60 -9.92
C ILE A 30 -4.52 -12.50 -9.29
N LEU A 31 -4.34 -11.59 -8.32
CA LEU A 31 -3.06 -11.43 -7.62
C LEU A 31 -2.72 -12.66 -6.77
N ALA A 32 -3.71 -13.33 -6.16
CA ALA A 32 -3.48 -14.59 -5.45
C ALA A 32 -3.01 -15.71 -6.40
N ILE A 33 -3.55 -15.80 -7.62
CA ILE A 33 -3.08 -16.73 -8.65
C ILE A 33 -1.62 -16.44 -9.02
N VAL A 34 -1.29 -15.18 -9.28
CA VAL A 34 0.09 -14.77 -9.59
C VAL A 34 1.03 -15.09 -8.42
N TYR A 35 0.61 -14.81 -7.19
CA TYR A 35 1.37 -15.11 -5.97
C TYR A 35 1.71 -16.60 -5.86
N ILE A 36 0.71 -17.48 -5.94
CA ILE A 36 0.91 -18.93 -5.86
C ILE A 36 1.75 -19.44 -7.03
N ALA A 37 1.55 -18.94 -8.25
CA ALA A 37 2.37 -19.30 -9.39
C ALA A 37 3.85 -18.96 -9.16
N LEU A 38 4.15 -17.75 -8.66
CA LEU A 38 5.52 -17.34 -8.35
C LEU A 38 6.16 -18.24 -7.28
N GLN A 39 5.42 -18.55 -6.22
CA GLN A 39 5.90 -19.43 -5.15
C GLN A 39 6.12 -20.87 -5.63
N TRP A 40 5.26 -21.35 -6.56
CA TRP A 40 5.38 -22.69 -7.14
C TRP A 40 6.61 -22.84 -8.03
N PHE A 41 6.90 -21.84 -8.87
CA PHE A 41 8.03 -21.90 -9.81
C PHE A 41 9.37 -21.47 -9.21
N ILE A 42 9.37 -20.73 -8.09
CA ILE A 42 10.59 -20.24 -7.43
C ILE A 42 10.63 -20.81 -6.00
N PRO A 43 11.07 -22.07 -5.80
CA PRO A 43 11.05 -22.75 -4.50
C PRO A 43 12.22 -22.31 -3.59
N LEU A 44 12.46 -21.00 -3.48
CA LEU A 44 13.47 -20.42 -2.58
C LEU A 44 12.77 -19.81 -1.37
N VAL A 45 12.96 -20.42 -0.19
CA VAL A 45 12.26 -20.03 1.07
C VAL A 45 12.39 -18.54 1.37
N TYR A 46 13.57 -17.93 1.20
CA TYR A 46 13.78 -16.50 1.43
C TYR A 46 13.05 -15.61 0.40
N PHE A 47 12.89 -16.10 -0.83
CA PHE A 47 12.20 -15.37 -1.88
C PHE A 47 10.68 -15.36 -1.65
N ASN A 48 10.11 -16.42 -1.08
CA ASN A 48 8.69 -16.48 -0.73
C ASN A 48 8.25 -15.35 0.21
N PHE A 49 9.11 -14.96 1.16
CA PHE A 49 8.86 -13.79 2.00
C PHE A 49 8.74 -12.51 1.17
N LEU A 50 9.64 -12.31 0.19
CA LEU A 50 9.59 -11.15 -0.70
C LEU A 50 8.35 -11.16 -1.59
N ILE A 51 7.96 -12.32 -2.13
CA ILE A 51 6.73 -12.47 -2.93
C ILE A 51 5.50 -12.13 -2.07
N THR A 52 5.48 -12.51 -0.79
CA THR A 52 4.39 -12.18 0.15
C THR A 52 4.24 -10.67 0.32
N PHE A 53 5.35 -9.96 0.55
CA PHE A 53 5.34 -8.49 0.62
C PHE A 53 4.92 -7.87 -0.73
N GLY A 54 5.32 -8.48 -1.85
CA GLY A 54 4.89 -8.09 -3.19
C GLY A 54 3.38 -8.20 -3.39
N LEU A 55 2.77 -9.32 -2.96
CA LEU A 55 1.31 -9.50 -2.99
C LEU A 55 0.61 -8.45 -2.12
N ALA A 56 1.06 -8.27 -0.88
CA ALA A 56 0.47 -7.32 0.05
C ALA A 56 0.53 -5.88 -0.52
N TYR A 57 1.71 -5.43 -0.96
CA TYR A 57 1.86 -4.13 -1.59
C TYR A 57 1.01 -3.99 -2.86
N GLY A 58 0.98 -5.02 -3.71
CA GLY A 58 0.18 -5.05 -4.93
C GLY A 58 -1.32 -4.90 -4.66
N LEU A 59 -1.84 -5.60 -3.64
CA LEU A 59 -3.23 -5.47 -3.20
C LEU A 59 -3.54 -4.05 -2.77
N PHE A 60 -2.69 -3.44 -1.92
CA PHE A 60 -2.84 -2.04 -1.54
C PHE A 60 -2.86 -1.12 -2.78
N TYR A 61 -1.84 -1.23 -3.64
CA TYR A 61 -1.68 -0.35 -4.80
C TYR A 61 -2.88 -0.41 -5.74
N VAL A 62 -3.35 -1.61 -6.09
CA VAL A 62 -4.51 -1.77 -6.98
C VAL A 62 -5.76 -1.17 -6.35
N ILE A 63 -6.02 -1.45 -5.06
CA ILE A 63 -7.19 -0.91 -4.36
C ILE A 63 -7.12 0.62 -4.29
N ASP A 64 -5.95 1.18 -4.01
CA ASP A 64 -5.73 2.63 -3.95
C ASP A 64 -5.99 3.31 -5.30
N VAL A 65 -5.55 2.68 -6.39
CA VAL A 65 -5.86 3.13 -7.76
C VAL A 65 -7.36 3.03 -8.07
N LEU A 66 -8.03 1.95 -7.66
CA LEU A 66 -9.47 1.81 -7.87
C LEU A 66 -10.26 2.87 -7.09
N LEU A 67 -9.86 3.18 -5.85
CA LEU A 67 -10.45 4.25 -5.04
C LEU A 67 -10.20 5.64 -5.67
N LYS A 68 -9.01 5.84 -6.26
CA LYS A 68 -8.69 7.06 -7.03
C LYS A 68 -9.64 7.22 -8.21
N ILE A 69 -9.81 6.18 -9.03
CA ILE A 69 -10.69 6.17 -10.22
C ILE A 69 -12.14 6.36 -9.79
N GLY A 70 -12.57 5.66 -8.73
CA GLY A 70 -13.91 5.75 -8.15
C GLY A 70 -14.18 7.06 -7.40
N LYS A 71 -13.17 7.94 -7.24
CA LYS A 71 -13.24 9.21 -6.51
C LYS A 71 -13.84 9.04 -5.10
N VAL A 72 -13.48 7.94 -4.44
CA VAL A 72 -13.92 7.61 -3.08
C VAL A 72 -13.01 8.36 -2.10
N ARG A 73 -13.59 9.22 -1.25
CA ARG A 73 -12.84 10.00 -0.24
C ARG A 73 -13.07 9.52 1.19
N ASN A 74 -13.92 8.50 1.36
CA ASN A 74 -14.22 7.95 2.68
C ASN A 74 -13.14 6.94 3.10
N ARG A 75 -12.35 7.32 4.11
CA ARG A 75 -11.28 6.49 4.66
C ARG A 75 -11.78 5.16 5.25
N MET A 76 -12.94 5.17 5.90
CA MET A 76 -13.51 3.94 6.49
C MET A 76 -13.90 2.94 5.39
N ILE A 77 -14.47 3.43 4.28
CA ILE A 77 -14.79 2.57 3.12
C ILE A 77 -13.50 2.03 2.48
N ALA A 78 -12.45 2.84 2.37
CA ALA A 78 -11.16 2.37 1.88
C ALA A 78 -10.60 1.24 2.75
N LEU A 79 -10.57 1.43 4.08
CA LEU A 79 -10.11 0.41 5.02
C LEU A 79 -10.95 -0.86 4.97
N LEU A 80 -12.28 -0.75 4.92
CA LEU A 80 -13.17 -1.91 4.81
C LEU A 80 -12.96 -2.66 3.49
N LEU A 81 -12.83 -1.94 2.38
CA LEU A 81 -12.58 -2.54 1.07
C LEU A 81 -11.22 -3.26 1.05
N THR A 82 -10.17 -2.62 1.57
CA THR A 82 -8.86 -3.25 1.72
C THR A 82 -8.92 -4.51 2.57
N LEU A 83 -9.62 -4.48 3.71
CA LEU A 83 -9.81 -5.67 4.56
C LEU A 83 -10.52 -6.80 3.80
N ILE A 84 -11.63 -6.51 3.13
CA ILE A 84 -12.40 -7.53 2.38
C ILE A 84 -11.54 -8.14 1.27
N CYS A 85 -10.87 -7.31 0.46
CA CYS A 85 -10.03 -7.77 -0.64
C CYS A 85 -8.84 -8.61 -0.16
N THR A 86 -8.17 -8.20 0.93
CA THR A 86 -7.04 -8.94 1.49
C THR A 86 -7.46 -10.28 2.11
N LEU A 87 -8.62 -10.34 2.77
CA LEU A 87 -9.20 -11.60 3.24
C LEU A 87 -9.53 -12.55 2.07
N VAL A 88 -10.12 -12.02 1.00
CA VAL A 88 -10.41 -12.79 -0.21
C VAL A 88 -9.14 -13.31 -0.87
N ALA A 89 -8.10 -12.48 -1.01
CA ALA A 89 -6.80 -12.91 -1.53
C ALA A 89 -6.17 -14.00 -0.64
N CYS A 90 -6.23 -13.83 0.69
CA CYS A 90 -5.71 -14.80 1.65
C CYS A 90 -6.46 -16.14 1.62
N TYR A 91 -7.77 -16.14 1.38
CA TYR A 91 -8.53 -17.39 1.21
C TYR A 91 -8.29 -18.02 -0.17
N ALA A 92 -8.28 -17.20 -1.23
CA ALA A 92 -8.06 -17.66 -2.59
C ALA A 92 -6.68 -18.32 -2.75
N GLN A 93 -5.63 -17.78 -2.12
CA GLN A 93 -4.29 -18.37 -2.17
C GLN A 93 -4.25 -19.77 -1.52
N TRP A 94 -4.99 -20.01 -0.42
CA TRP A 94 -5.13 -21.35 0.15
C TRP A 94 -5.90 -22.29 -0.78
N CYS A 95 -7.01 -21.85 -1.38
CA CYS A 95 -7.78 -22.66 -2.33
C CYS A 95 -6.90 -23.10 -3.51
N LEU A 96 -6.10 -22.17 -4.05
CA LEU A 96 -5.16 -22.44 -5.13
C LEU A 96 -4.05 -23.39 -4.71
N PHE A 97 -3.45 -23.16 -3.54
CA PHE A 97 -2.38 -23.98 -3.02
C PHE A 97 -2.84 -25.42 -2.79
N VAL A 98 -3.99 -25.61 -2.14
CA VAL A 98 -4.60 -26.93 -1.94
C VAL A 98 -4.90 -27.58 -3.29
N SER A 99 -5.55 -26.85 -4.22
CA SER A 99 -5.85 -27.37 -5.56
C SER A 99 -4.59 -27.85 -6.29
N LEU A 100 -3.46 -27.14 -6.20
CA LEU A 100 -2.21 -27.56 -6.84
C LEU A 100 -1.60 -28.78 -6.14
N MET A 101 -1.67 -28.85 -4.81
CA MET A 101 -1.14 -30.01 -4.08
C MET A 101 -1.93 -31.29 -4.33
N PHE A 102 -3.25 -31.20 -4.49
CA PHE A 102 -4.08 -32.37 -4.81
C PHE A 102 -3.92 -32.84 -6.27
N ASN A 103 -3.59 -31.92 -7.19
CA ASN A 103 -3.29 -32.26 -8.59
C ASN A 103 -1.79 -32.55 -8.83
N ALA A 104 -0.96 -32.45 -7.80
CA ALA A 104 0.46 -32.70 -7.87
C ALA A 104 0.77 -34.20 -7.81
N GLU A 105 1.32 -34.74 -8.89
CA GLU A 105 2.00 -36.03 -8.87
C GLU A 105 3.47 -35.83 -8.44
N GLY A 106 3.86 -36.34 -7.26
CA GLY A 106 5.25 -36.36 -6.77
C GLY A 106 5.43 -35.97 -5.28
N THR A 107 6.65 -36.05 -4.76
CA THR A 107 7.02 -35.65 -3.39
C THR A 107 7.66 -34.27 -3.35
N MET A 108 7.17 -33.37 -2.50
CA MET A 108 7.80 -32.05 -2.26
C MET A 108 9.10 -32.20 -1.48
N GLY A 109 10.22 -32.24 -2.19
CA GLY A 109 11.56 -32.29 -1.63
C GLY A 109 12.44 -33.34 -2.31
N GLY A 110 13.26 -32.90 -3.26
CA GLY A 110 14.26 -33.72 -3.95
C GLY A 110 13.99 -33.83 -5.44
N ASP A 111 14.84 -33.18 -6.26
CA ASP A 111 15.19 -33.35 -7.69
C ASP A 111 14.11 -33.75 -8.74
N ILE A 112 12.84 -33.83 -8.39
CA ILE A 112 11.77 -34.26 -9.28
C ILE A 112 10.78 -33.11 -9.42
N TRP A 113 10.65 -32.61 -10.65
CA TRP A 113 9.65 -31.63 -11.04
C TRP A 113 8.26 -32.21 -10.78
N VAL A 114 7.58 -31.69 -9.75
CA VAL A 114 6.15 -31.95 -9.54
C VAL A 114 5.39 -31.35 -10.74
N LYS A 115 4.86 -32.22 -11.61
CA LYS A 115 3.99 -31.79 -12.72
C LYS A 115 2.58 -31.56 -12.18
N SER A 116 2.36 -30.39 -11.56
CA SER A 116 1.01 -29.90 -11.33
C SER A 116 0.76 -28.71 -12.24
N SER A 117 -0.35 -28.74 -12.97
CA SER A 117 -0.86 -27.59 -13.71
C SER A 117 -2.00 -26.94 -12.95
N PHE A 118 -2.13 -25.63 -13.07
CA PHE A 118 -3.31 -24.92 -12.57
C PHE A 118 -4.56 -25.46 -13.27
N ASN A 119 -5.55 -25.86 -12.47
CA ASN A 119 -6.86 -26.30 -12.93
C ASN A 119 -7.93 -25.38 -12.35
N LEU A 120 -8.72 -24.75 -13.22
CA LEU A 120 -9.77 -23.82 -12.81
C LEU A 120 -10.90 -24.51 -12.03
N ASP A 121 -11.29 -25.72 -12.43
CA ASP A 121 -12.34 -26.50 -11.76
C ASP A 121 -11.90 -26.89 -10.34
N GLY A 122 -10.64 -27.29 -10.17
CA GLY A 122 -10.05 -27.56 -8.86
C GLY A 122 -10.04 -26.33 -7.96
N PHE A 123 -9.60 -25.18 -8.49
CA PHE A 123 -9.66 -23.92 -7.76
C PHE A 123 -11.08 -23.55 -7.34
N LEU A 124 -12.04 -23.60 -8.27
CA LEU A 124 -13.43 -23.27 -8.00
C LEU A 124 -14.06 -24.24 -6.99
N TYR A 125 -13.72 -25.53 -7.05
CA TYR A 125 -14.17 -26.51 -6.06
C TYR A 125 -13.77 -26.07 -4.65
N PHE A 126 -12.48 -25.85 -4.40
CA PHE A 126 -11.99 -25.44 -3.09
C PHE A 126 -12.50 -24.05 -2.67
N LEU A 127 -12.67 -23.14 -3.64
CA LEU A 127 -13.24 -21.81 -3.38
C LEU A 127 -14.66 -21.91 -2.78
N PHE A 128 -15.51 -22.78 -3.32
CA PHE A 128 -16.90 -22.96 -2.86
C PHE A 128 -17.10 -24.03 -1.77
N HIS A 129 -16.06 -24.81 -1.43
CA HIS A 129 -16.08 -25.82 -0.36
C HIS A 129 -15.06 -25.46 0.74
N PRO A 130 -15.34 -24.45 1.59
CA PRO A 130 -14.39 -23.96 2.59
C PRO A 130 -14.00 -25.02 3.64
N THR A 131 -14.89 -25.96 3.93
CA THR A 131 -14.61 -27.10 4.82
C THR A 131 -13.50 -27.98 4.27
N ASP A 132 -13.53 -28.22 2.96
CA ASP A 132 -12.60 -29.11 2.28
C ASP A 132 -11.25 -28.40 2.10
N THR A 133 -11.28 -27.10 1.80
CA THR A 133 -10.07 -26.26 1.79
C THR A 133 -9.37 -26.27 3.13
N PHE A 134 -10.10 -26.07 4.22
CA PHE A 134 -9.50 -26.07 5.55
C PHE A 134 -8.95 -27.46 5.93
N SER A 135 -9.68 -28.53 5.60
CA SER A 135 -9.22 -29.90 5.80
C SER A 135 -7.94 -30.18 5.01
N GLY A 136 -7.88 -29.77 3.75
CA GLY A 136 -6.68 -29.88 2.93
C GLY A 136 -5.48 -29.12 3.50
N ILE A 137 -5.69 -27.90 4.02
CA ILE A 137 -4.63 -27.15 4.72
C ILE A 137 -4.14 -27.90 5.97
N GLN A 138 -5.04 -28.52 6.74
CA GLN A 138 -4.66 -29.30 7.92
C GLN A 138 -3.87 -30.56 7.55
N GLU A 139 -4.28 -31.28 6.51
CA GLU A 139 -3.56 -32.45 5.99
C GLU A 139 -2.16 -32.07 5.49
N LEU A 140 -2.05 -30.99 4.72
CA LEU A 140 -0.77 -30.46 4.27
C LEU A 140 0.12 -30.02 5.44
N ASN A 141 -0.49 -29.48 6.50
CA ASN A 141 0.26 -29.11 7.70
C ASN A 141 0.80 -30.32 8.46
N ALA A 142 0.07 -31.43 8.50
CA ALA A 142 0.49 -32.66 9.16
C ALA A 142 1.69 -33.31 8.45
N VAL A 143 1.70 -33.29 7.12
CA VAL A 143 2.78 -33.87 6.30
C VAL A 143 3.96 -32.90 6.13
N GLY A 144 3.69 -31.60 6.11
CA GLY A 144 4.66 -30.54 5.85
C GLY A 144 4.80 -30.23 4.35
N THR A 145 5.06 -28.95 4.05
CA THR A 145 5.02 -28.43 2.67
C THR A 145 6.38 -28.01 2.12
N PHE A 146 7.39 -27.86 2.99
CA PHE A 146 8.77 -27.59 2.57
C PHE A 146 9.75 -28.13 3.62
N SER A 147 11.03 -28.20 3.25
CA SER A 147 12.10 -28.62 4.15
C SER A 147 13.12 -27.51 4.38
N LEU A 148 13.62 -27.40 5.61
CA LEU A 148 14.71 -26.51 5.98
C LEU A 148 15.87 -27.35 6.51
N GLN A 149 17.05 -27.24 5.89
CA GLN A 149 18.23 -28.03 6.25
C GLN A 149 17.94 -29.55 6.36
N LYS A 150 17.13 -30.09 5.43
CA LYS A 150 16.67 -31.49 5.35
C LYS A 150 15.63 -31.93 6.39
N ASN A 151 15.19 -31.05 7.28
CA ASN A 151 14.06 -31.31 8.17
C ASN A 151 12.78 -30.80 7.53
N VAL A 152 11.78 -31.67 7.37
CA VAL A 152 10.45 -31.28 6.89
C VAL A 152 9.78 -30.43 7.97
N VAL A 153 9.24 -29.28 7.55
CA VAL A 153 8.56 -28.35 8.45
C VAL A 153 7.07 -28.64 8.44
N SER A 154 6.54 -29.13 9.56
CA SER A 154 5.13 -29.49 9.75
C SER A 154 4.62 -29.02 11.11
N GLY A 155 3.31 -29.09 11.34
CA GLY A 155 2.70 -28.75 12.63
C GLY A 155 2.78 -27.25 12.98
N TRP A 156 3.06 -26.96 14.26
CA TRP A 156 3.09 -25.61 14.81
C TRP A 156 4.07 -24.65 14.11
N PRO A 157 5.33 -25.04 13.82
CA PRO A 157 6.25 -24.18 13.06
C PRO A 157 5.67 -23.70 11.72
N LEU A 158 4.95 -24.58 10.99
CA LEU A 158 4.33 -24.23 9.72
C LEU A 158 3.12 -23.30 9.91
N TRP A 159 2.31 -23.53 10.95
CA TRP A 159 1.21 -22.63 11.30
C TRP A 159 1.69 -21.21 11.63
N ILE A 160 2.82 -21.08 12.33
CA ILE A 160 3.40 -19.77 12.65
C ILE A 160 3.82 -19.06 11.36
N LEU A 161 4.46 -19.77 10.43
CA LEU A 161 4.88 -19.19 9.15
C LEU A 161 3.68 -18.70 8.33
N TRP A 162 2.67 -19.55 8.13
CA TRP A 162 1.44 -19.16 7.43
C TRP A 162 0.67 -18.05 8.16
N GLY A 163 0.73 -18.04 9.50
CA GLY A 163 0.16 -16.95 10.31
C GLY A 163 0.85 -15.61 10.04
N ILE A 164 2.18 -15.59 9.96
CA ILE A 164 2.95 -14.40 9.59
C ILE A 164 2.65 -13.97 8.16
N GLU A 165 2.53 -14.92 7.24
CA GLU A 165 2.18 -14.65 5.84
C GLU A 165 0.80 -14.01 5.72
N ALA A 166 -0.23 -14.63 6.34
CA ALA A 166 -1.58 -14.10 6.38
C ALA A 166 -1.65 -12.73 7.05
N ALA A 167 -0.95 -12.56 8.18
CA ALA A 167 -0.84 -11.26 8.85
C ALA A 167 -0.19 -10.21 7.94
N THR A 168 0.83 -10.58 7.17
CA THR A 168 1.47 -9.67 6.21
C THR A 168 0.50 -9.29 5.09
N ILE A 169 -0.22 -10.25 4.51
CA ILE A 169 -1.21 -10.01 3.44
C ILE A 169 -2.37 -9.12 3.92
N ILE A 170 -2.76 -9.20 5.19
CA ILE A 170 -3.91 -8.45 5.73
C ILE A 170 -3.49 -7.12 6.37
N ILE A 171 -2.51 -7.13 7.27
CA ILE A 171 -2.15 -5.96 8.09
C ILE A 171 -1.35 -4.95 7.28
N TYR A 172 -0.39 -5.41 6.46
CA TYR A 172 0.46 -4.48 5.71
C TYR A 172 -0.33 -3.57 4.76
N PRO A 173 -1.28 -4.06 3.94
CA PRO A 173 -2.09 -3.19 3.08
C PRO A 173 -3.00 -2.26 3.88
N MET A 174 -3.51 -2.72 5.02
CA MET A 174 -4.32 -1.91 5.92
C MET A 174 -3.54 -0.73 6.50
N VAL A 175 -2.29 -0.96 6.93
CA VAL A 175 -1.38 0.11 7.39
C VAL A 175 -1.17 1.15 6.29
N LEU A 176 -0.91 0.72 5.05
CA LEU A 176 -0.72 1.63 3.92
C LEU A 176 -2.01 2.40 3.56
N ALA A 177 -3.17 1.75 3.66
CA ALA A 177 -4.48 2.38 3.39
C ALA A 177 -4.80 3.53 4.36
N PHE A 178 -4.19 3.59 5.54
CA PHE A 178 -4.33 4.75 6.44
C PHE A 178 -3.74 6.04 5.84
N SER A 179 -2.76 5.95 4.95
CA SER A 179 -2.12 7.09 4.25
C SER A 179 -2.30 7.03 2.73
N GLY A 180 -3.29 6.25 2.26
CA GLY A 180 -3.58 6.09 0.84
C GLY A 180 -4.28 7.30 0.22
N LYS A 181 -4.75 7.14 -1.01
CA LYS A 181 -5.34 8.21 -1.83
C LYS A 181 -6.46 8.97 -1.14
N THR A 182 -7.25 8.30 -0.31
CA THR A 182 -8.40 8.92 0.39
C THR A 182 -8.02 10.05 1.36
N THR A 183 -6.75 10.19 1.72
CA THR A 183 -6.25 11.31 2.54
C THR A 183 -5.74 12.49 1.73
N GLU A 184 -5.60 12.35 0.41
CA GLU A 184 -5.12 13.44 -0.45
C GLU A 184 -6.20 14.49 -0.74
N PRO A 185 -5.81 15.74 -1.05
CA PRO A 185 -6.75 16.80 -1.41
C PRO A 185 -7.57 16.48 -2.66
N PHE A 186 -8.88 16.67 -2.52
CA PHE A 186 -9.86 16.50 -3.59
C PHE A 186 -10.60 17.82 -3.83
N SER A 187 -10.65 18.26 -5.09
CA SER A 187 -11.45 19.40 -5.51
C SER A 187 -12.92 18.99 -5.61
N GLU A 188 -13.75 19.51 -4.71
CA GLU A 188 -15.20 19.28 -4.77
C GLU A 188 -15.85 20.00 -5.97
N ARG A 189 -15.29 21.14 -6.39
CA ARG A 189 -15.81 21.95 -7.49
C ARG A 189 -15.42 21.37 -8.85
N GLY A 190 -14.18 20.93 -9.00
CA GLY A 190 -13.67 20.25 -10.21
C GLY A 190 -14.03 18.77 -10.27
N ASN A 191 -14.50 18.19 -9.15
CA ASN A 191 -14.76 16.76 -9.01
C ASN A 191 -13.54 15.91 -9.41
N GLU A 192 -12.36 16.32 -8.97
CA GLU A 192 -11.08 15.72 -9.34
C GLU A 192 -10.09 15.71 -8.16
N TRP A 193 -9.14 14.79 -8.20
CA TRP A 193 -8.01 14.83 -7.28
C TRP A 193 -7.10 15.99 -7.66
N MET A 194 -6.69 16.80 -6.70
CA MET A 194 -5.84 17.96 -6.98
C MET A 194 -4.49 17.50 -7.54
N ARG A 195 -3.99 18.22 -8.55
CA ARG A 195 -2.69 17.96 -9.16
C ARG A 195 -1.60 18.27 -8.14
N LYS A 196 -0.72 17.29 -7.91
CA LYS A 196 0.47 17.44 -7.09
C LYS A 196 1.59 18.09 -7.92
N ARG A 197 2.14 19.20 -7.45
CA ARG A 197 3.29 19.91 -8.02
C ARG A 197 4.34 20.10 -6.93
N GLU A 198 5.49 19.47 -7.08
CA GLU A 198 6.63 19.68 -6.18
C GLU A 198 7.41 20.91 -6.66
N LEU A 199 7.80 21.81 -5.74
CA LEU A 199 8.68 22.91 -6.10
C LEU A 199 10.09 22.37 -6.33
N GLU A 200 10.66 22.65 -7.51
CA GLU A 200 12.01 22.20 -7.89
C GLU A 200 13.10 22.77 -6.98
N LYS A 201 12.85 23.95 -6.41
CA LYS A 201 13.79 24.64 -5.52
C LYS A 201 13.54 24.29 -4.06
N GLN A 202 14.61 23.93 -3.37
CA GLN A 202 14.60 23.68 -1.93
C GLN A 202 14.58 25.02 -1.17
N ILE A 203 13.90 25.03 -0.04
CA ILE A 203 13.82 26.19 0.85
C ILE A 203 14.61 25.93 2.13
N ALA A 204 14.90 27.00 2.87
CA ALA A 204 15.56 26.90 4.17
C ALA A 204 14.76 26.01 5.14
N TYR A 205 15.48 25.25 5.98
CA TYR A 205 14.88 24.39 6.99
C TYR A 205 13.95 25.17 7.92
N ILE A 206 12.71 24.70 8.10
CA ILE A 206 11.72 25.38 8.95
C ILE A 206 11.93 24.99 10.41
N GLN A 207 12.37 25.93 11.24
CA GLN A 207 12.61 25.71 12.68
C GLN A 207 11.30 25.71 13.50
N ASP A 208 10.40 26.64 13.20
CA ASP A 208 9.16 26.84 13.97
C ASP A 208 7.93 26.76 13.06
N LYS A 209 7.12 25.73 13.31
CA LYS A 209 5.84 25.50 12.62
C LYS A 209 4.83 26.62 12.91
N GLN A 210 4.75 27.12 14.14
CA GLN A 210 3.75 28.11 14.54
C GLN A 210 3.99 29.45 13.84
N ILE A 211 5.26 29.86 13.73
CA ILE A 211 5.64 31.07 12.99
C ILE A 211 5.26 30.92 11.51
N LEU A 212 5.54 29.76 10.91
CA LEU A 212 5.16 29.49 9.52
C LEU A 212 3.64 29.56 9.32
N GLU A 213 2.85 28.92 10.19
CA GLU A 213 1.38 29.00 10.12
C GLU A 213 0.88 30.44 10.24
N GLN A 214 1.42 31.23 11.16
CA GLN A 214 1.03 32.63 11.35
C GLN A 214 1.36 33.49 10.12
N ASN A 215 2.53 33.29 9.52
CA ASN A 215 2.93 34.01 8.31
C ASN A 215 2.01 33.67 7.13
N LEU A 216 1.71 32.38 6.94
CA LEU A 216 0.81 31.93 5.88
C LEU A 216 -0.63 32.44 6.07
N GLN A 217 -1.13 32.50 7.31
CA GLN A 217 -2.43 33.11 7.61
C GLN A 217 -2.47 34.61 7.29
N LYS A 218 -1.34 35.31 7.47
CA LYS A 218 -1.18 36.72 7.10
C LYS A 218 -0.91 36.92 5.59
N LYS A 219 -0.93 35.85 4.78
CA LYS A 219 -0.59 35.85 3.35
C LYS A 219 0.86 36.30 3.08
N ASP A 220 1.74 36.12 4.05
CA ASP A 220 3.18 36.29 3.89
C ASP A 220 3.79 34.96 3.47
N PHE A 221 4.22 34.90 2.21
CA PHE A 221 4.82 33.72 1.59
C PHE A 221 6.35 33.82 1.46
N THR A 222 6.98 34.85 2.03
CA THR A 222 8.42 35.09 1.87
C THR A 222 9.25 33.91 2.35
N SER A 223 8.85 33.23 3.42
CA SER A 223 9.54 32.03 3.94
C SER A 223 9.50 30.85 2.97
N LEU A 224 8.49 30.76 2.10
CA LEU A 224 8.36 29.70 1.08
C LEU A 224 9.03 30.04 -0.25
N GLN A 225 9.41 31.31 -0.44
CA GLN A 225 10.13 31.81 -1.62
C GLN A 225 11.63 32.04 -1.34
N THR A 226 12.06 31.87 -0.09
CA THR A 226 13.47 31.93 0.29
C THR A 226 14.14 30.61 -0.07
N TYR A 227 14.51 30.52 -1.34
CA TYR A 227 15.18 29.35 -1.89
C TYR A 227 16.64 29.31 -1.44
N LEU A 228 17.12 28.11 -1.11
CA LEU A 228 18.56 27.88 -0.91
C LEU A 228 19.25 28.02 -2.27
N GLN A 229 20.36 28.76 -2.29
CA GLN A 229 21.28 28.78 -3.43
C GLN A 229 21.91 27.39 -3.56
N SER A 230 22.33 27.01 -4.78
CA SER A 230 22.94 25.69 -5.04
C SER A 230 24.13 25.36 -4.13
N ASP A 231 24.85 26.39 -3.68
CA ASP A 231 26.04 26.27 -2.84
C ASP A 231 25.71 26.19 -1.34
N ASP A 232 24.45 26.46 -0.96
CA ASP A 232 23.91 26.43 0.41
C ASP A 232 23.05 25.16 0.67
N LEU A 233 23.10 24.16 -0.21
CA LEU A 233 22.55 22.82 0.05
C LEU A 233 23.35 22.14 1.18
N GLY A 234 23.12 22.61 2.40
CA GLY A 234 23.64 21.99 3.61
C GLY A 234 22.93 20.67 3.93
N ALA A 235 23.31 20.06 5.05
CA ALA A 235 22.70 18.83 5.55
C ALA A 235 21.21 18.96 5.93
N THR A 236 20.62 20.17 5.87
CA THR A 236 19.22 20.40 6.26
C THR A 236 18.53 21.36 5.30
N PHE A 237 17.38 20.96 4.77
CA PHE A 237 16.56 21.77 3.86
C PHE A 237 15.08 21.42 4.01
N ALA A 238 14.20 22.17 3.35
CA ALA A 238 12.79 21.83 3.25
C ALA A 238 12.32 21.76 1.79
N THR A 239 11.33 20.90 1.54
CA THR A 239 10.63 20.80 0.26
C THR A 239 9.16 21.18 0.44
N VAL A 240 8.62 21.82 -0.60
CA VAL A 240 7.22 22.25 -0.63
C VAL A 240 6.51 21.52 -1.76
N THR A 241 5.39 20.89 -1.42
CA THR A 241 4.48 20.29 -2.38
C THR A 241 3.19 21.10 -2.42
N ILE A 242 2.77 21.50 -3.61
CA ILE A 242 1.53 22.23 -3.87
C ILE A 242 0.51 21.24 -4.46
N TYR A 243 -0.75 21.36 -4.02
CA TYR A 243 -1.90 20.64 -4.54
C TYR A 243 -2.89 21.67 -5.09
N GLU A 244 -3.14 21.60 -6.38
CA GLU A 244 -3.94 22.61 -7.11
C GLU A 244 -5.00 21.96 -8.01
N SER A 245 -6.08 22.71 -8.28
CA SER A 245 -7.09 22.36 -9.27
C SER A 245 -7.53 23.65 -9.96
N ASP A 246 -7.76 23.60 -11.27
CA ASP A 246 -8.16 24.76 -12.06
C ASP A 246 -9.59 25.25 -11.69
N ALA A 247 -10.36 24.43 -10.97
CA ALA A 247 -11.71 24.76 -10.54
C ALA A 247 -11.77 25.51 -9.20
N ASP A 248 -10.73 25.43 -8.37
CA ASP A 248 -10.72 25.99 -7.02
C ASP A 248 -9.90 27.29 -6.94
N ASN A 249 -10.42 28.27 -6.19
CA ASN A 249 -9.72 29.53 -5.93
C ASN A 249 -8.73 29.42 -4.74
N TYR A 250 -8.29 28.21 -4.42
CA TYR A 250 -7.37 27.90 -3.32
C TYR A 250 -6.52 26.69 -3.68
N GLN A 251 -5.36 26.59 -3.04
CA GLN A 251 -4.42 25.47 -3.16
C GLN A 251 -4.14 24.93 -1.76
N TYR A 252 -3.62 23.70 -1.69
CA TYR A 252 -3.07 23.17 -0.44
C TYR A 252 -1.56 22.99 -0.55
N ILE A 253 -0.84 23.22 0.54
CA ILE A 253 0.60 23.01 0.60
C ILE A 253 0.97 22.00 1.67
N SER A 254 1.99 21.21 1.41
CA SER A 254 2.66 20.38 2.41
C SER A 254 4.14 20.72 2.42
N VAL A 255 4.69 20.88 3.61
CA VAL A 255 6.10 21.25 3.81
C VAL A 255 6.76 20.12 4.59
N VAL A 256 7.83 19.58 4.01
CA VAL A 256 8.61 18.49 4.60
C VAL A 256 10.03 18.99 4.84
N ASN A 257 10.47 18.92 6.09
CA ASN A 257 11.83 19.18 6.48
C ASN A 257 12.68 17.91 6.27
N HIS A 258 13.86 18.08 5.71
CA HIS A 258 14.86 17.04 5.46
C HIS A 258 16.08 17.30 6.34
N LYS A 259 16.59 16.24 6.97
CA LYS A 259 17.88 16.22 7.66
C LYS A 259 18.70 15.06 7.12
N LEU A 260 19.67 15.38 6.28
CA LEU A 260 20.67 14.45 5.78
C LEU A 260 21.68 14.17 6.89
N GLY A 261 21.81 12.90 7.26
CA GLY A 261 22.85 12.41 8.15
C GLY A 261 23.61 11.25 7.52
N THR A 262 24.61 10.75 8.21
CA THR A 262 25.37 9.56 7.78
C THR A 262 25.11 8.42 8.76
N ASN A 263 24.76 7.24 8.27
CA ASN A 263 24.59 6.07 9.11
C ASN A 263 25.96 5.46 9.52
N LYS A 264 25.93 4.45 10.41
CA LYS A 264 27.14 3.73 10.85
C LYS A 264 27.92 3.01 9.72
N LYS A 265 27.32 2.88 8.54
CA LYS A 265 27.90 2.24 7.34
C LYS A 265 28.44 3.25 6.31
N GLY A 266 28.29 4.55 6.55
CA GLY A 266 28.71 5.60 5.62
C GLY A 266 27.64 6.04 4.60
N ASP A 267 26.44 5.46 4.63
CA ASP A 267 25.36 5.84 3.70
C ASP A 267 24.65 7.12 4.18
N ILE A 268 24.25 7.96 3.22
CA ILE A 268 23.44 9.16 3.49
C ILE A 268 22.01 8.71 3.83
N VAL A 269 21.51 9.15 4.98
CA VAL A 269 20.13 8.92 5.44
C VAL A 269 19.40 10.24 5.48
N ASP A 270 18.26 10.31 4.79
CA ASP A 270 17.36 11.47 4.80
C ASP A 270 16.25 11.26 5.84
N ASN A 271 16.34 11.99 6.96
CA ASN A 271 15.31 12.01 7.99
C ASN A 271 14.27 13.10 7.67
N LYS A 272 13.07 12.67 7.28
CA LYS A 272 11.96 13.55 6.90
C LYS A 272 11.05 13.85 8.08
N THR A 273 10.70 15.12 8.27
CA THR A 273 9.73 15.57 9.28
C THR A 273 8.65 16.41 8.59
N ASN A 274 7.40 15.96 8.67
CA ASN A 274 6.26 16.71 8.15
C ASN A 274 6.01 17.94 9.02
N VAL A 275 6.22 19.14 8.48
CA VAL A 275 5.98 20.41 9.17
C VAL A 275 4.53 20.85 8.98
N LEU A 276 4.07 20.84 7.72
CA LEU A 276 2.70 21.14 7.34
C LEU A 276 2.19 20.03 6.42
N THR A 277 0.92 19.65 6.58
CA THR A 277 0.26 18.68 5.72
C THR A 277 -1.07 19.27 5.28
N TYR A 278 -1.17 19.57 3.98
CA TYR A 278 -2.35 20.14 3.33
C TYR A 278 -2.89 21.44 3.98
N PHE A 279 -2.01 22.41 4.21
CA PHE A 279 -2.38 23.75 4.67
C PHE A 279 -3.01 24.56 3.52
N LYS A 280 -4.16 25.19 3.73
CA LYS A 280 -4.91 25.92 2.70
C LYS A 280 -4.30 27.30 2.45
N ILE A 281 -4.06 27.64 1.19
CA ILE A 281 -3.60 28.96 0.74
C ILE A 281 -4.47 29.50 -0.40
N PRO A 282 -4.56 30.82 -0.60
CA PRO A 282 -5.22 31.41 -1.77
C PRO A 282 -4.54 31.01 -3.08
N GLU A 283 -5.31 30.95 -4.17
CA GLU A 283 -4.79 30.67 -5.52
C GLU A 283 -3.64 31.63 -5.90
N ARG A 284 -2.62 31.13 -6.62
CA ARG A 284 -1.50 31.91 -7.20
C ARG A 284 -0.60 32.61 -6.19
N SER A 285 -0.52 32.09 -4.98
CA SER A 285 0.39 32.60 -3.97
C SER A 285 1.85 32.14 -4.16
N LEU A 286 2.07 31.08 -4.97
CA LEU A 286 3.35 30.41 -5.21
C LEU A 286 3.49 29.91 -6.65
#